data_AF-A0AAW0CR71-F1
#
_entry.id   AF-A0AAW0CR71-F1
#
_cell.length_a   1.000
_cell.length_b   1.000
_cell.length_c   1.000
_cell.angle_alpha   90.00
_cell.angle_beta   90.00
_cell.angle_gamma   90.00
#
_symmetry.space_group_name_H-M   'P 1'
#
loop_
_entity.id
_entity.type
_entity.pdbx_description
1 polymer ?
#
loop_
_entity_poly.entity_id
_entity_poly.type
_entity_poly.pdbx_seq_one_letter_code
_entity_poly.pdbx_strand_id
1 'polypeptide(L)'
;FNSECEYEAVEIAGFEVTDLLIAREGIASLTEPFVPSPASGFTSTNYSSLTPAEKEELTTTTNVISSITWLLERERGDVQLRKYSGTLDHPKYSDKQGATINAFQHFVYLYSKKTLVLADIQASESHSRLSQKAVLFDLMSHTANRESGAGDHGDVGIKTFVDQHECVQKCVALNLEALKPLENEEHAEEEEESG
;
A
#
# COMPACT_ATOMS: atom_id res chain seq x y z
N PHE A 1 -25.38 0.72 -24.07
CA PHE A 1 -23.91 0.78 -24.15
C PHE A 1 -23.37 -0.25 -23.17
N ASN A 2 -23.19 -1.48 -23.62
CA ASN A 2 -22.36 -2.47 -22.93
C ASN A 2 -20.94 -2.21 -23.45
N SER A 3 -20.09 -1.59 -22.64
CA SER A 3 -18.65 -1.64 -22.87
C SER A 3 -18.08 -2.61 -21.86
N GLU A 4 -17.74 -3.80 -22.33
CA GLU A 4 -16.80 -4.68 -21.65
C GLU A 4 -15.50 -3.89 -21.52
N CYS A 5 -15.19 -3.47 -20.28
CA CYS A 5 -13.94 -2.82 -19.96
C CYS A 5 -12.91 -3.95 -19.81
N GLU A 6 -12.26 -4.31 -20.91
CA GLU A 6 -11.09 -5.19 -20.85
C GLU A 6 -9.96 -4.41 -20.16
N TYR A 7 -9.55 -4.89 -18.99
CA TYR A 7 -8.39 -4.37 -18.28
C TYR A 7 -7.13 -4.87 -18.99
N GLU A 8 -6.69 -4.18 -20.05
CA GLU A 8 -5.31 -4.29 -20.49
C GLU A 8 -4.42 -3.65 -19.43
N ALA A 9 -3.58 -4.47 -18.78
CA ALA A 9 -2.55 -3.99 -17.87
C ALA A 9 -1.63 -3.03 -18.66
N VAL A 10 -1.72 -1.73 -18.37
CA VAL A 10 -0.88 -0.72 -18.99
C VAL A 10 0.55 -0.92 -18.52
N GLU A 11 1.44 -1.27 -19.44
CA GLU A 11 2.89 -1.32 -19.18
C GLU A 11 3.40 0.12 -18.96
N ILE A 12 3.46 0.55 -17.71
CA ILE A 12 4.00 1.88 -17.37
C ILE A 12 5.52 1.78 -17.42
N ALA A 13 6.14 2.35 -18.46
CA ALA A 13 7.58 2.66 -18.52
C ALA A 13 8.55 1.48 -18.23
N GLY A 14 8.19 0.25 -18.62
CA GLY A 14 9.02 -0.95 -18.43
C GLY A 14 8.99 -1.53 -17.01
N PHE A 15 7.99 -1.16 -16.21
CA PHE A 15 7.70 -1.80 -14.93
C PHE A 15 6.68 -2.92 -15.12
N GLU A 16 7.08 -4.15 -14.78
CA GLU A 16 6.16 -5.29 -14.68
C GLU A 16 5.32 -5.14 -13.39
N VAL A 17 3.99 -5.16 -13.53
CA VAL A 17 3.08 -5.27 -12.38
C VAL A 17 3.08 -6.72 -11.92
N THR A 18 3.15 -6.95 -10.60
CA THR A 18 3.15 -8.31 -10.08
C THR A 18 1.73 -8.86 -10.03
N ASP A 19 1.52 -10.04 -10.61
CA ASP A 19 0.28 -10.79 -10.46
C ASP A 19 0.09 -11.19 -8.99
N LEU A 20 -1.02 -10.75 -8.41
CA LEU A 20 -1.44 -11.16 -7.07
C LEU A 20 -2.43 -12.34 -7.19
N LEU A 21 -2.19 -13.37 -6.38
CA LEU A 21 -3.12 -14.48 -6.20
C LEU A 21 -3.81 -14.34 -4.85
N ILE A 22 -5.09 -14.67 -4.79
CA ILE A 22 -5.83 -14.76 -3.52
C ILE A 22 -5.81 -16.22 -3.09
N ALA A 23 -5.26 -16.51 -1.92
CA ALA A 23 -5.37 -17.82 -1.28
C ALA A 23 -6.30 -17.74 -0.07
N ARG A 24 -7.17 -18.74 0.08
CA ARG A 24 -8.09 -18.83 1.21
C ARG A 24 -7.85 -20.13 1.95
N GLU A 25 -7.56 -20.01 3.24
CA GLU A 25 -7.43 -21.13 4.15
C GLU A 25 -8.65 -21.14 5.08
N GLY A 26 -9.45 -22.22 5.07
CA GLY A 26 -10.42 -22.43 6.15
C GLY A 26 -9.66 -22.70 7.44
N ILE A 27 -10.08 -22.18 8.59
CA ILE A 27 -9.40 -22.42 9.89
C ILE A 27 -10.25 -23.22 10.89
N ALA A 28 -11.49 -23.55 10.52
CA ALA A 28 -12.37 -24.37 11.33
C ALA A 28 -13.46 -25.06 10.47
N SER A 29 -13.75 -26.32 10.80
CA SER A 29 -14.76 -27.16 10.16
C SER A 29 -15.67 -27.80 11.22
N LEU A 30 -16.97 -27.86 10.94
CA LEU A 30 -17.94 -28.53 11.82
C LEU A 30 -17.91 -30.05 11.69
N THR A 31 -17.38 -30.55 10.57
CA THR A 31 -17.56 -31.95 10.16
C THR A 31 -16.28 -32.77 10.25
N GLU A 32 -15.10 -32.14 10.24
CA GLU A 32 -13.82 -32.85 10.25
C GLU A 32 -12.77 -32.12 11.11
N PRO A 33 -11.87 -32.88 11.77
CA PRO A 33 -10.74 -32.29 12.48
C PRO A 33 -9.82 -31.57 11.49
N PHE A 34 -9.81 -30.24 11.56
CA PHE A 34 -9.01 -29.37 10.72
C PHE A 34 -7.79 -28.86 11.49
N VAL A 35 -6.61 -28.87 10.86
CA VAL A 35 -5.35 -28.34 11.42
C VAL A 35 -4.93 -27.14 10.57
N PRO A 36 -5.04 -25.91 11.09
CA PRO A 36 -4.57 -24.72 10.38
C PRO A 36 -3.09 -24.79 10.06
N SER A 37 -2.70 -24.16 8.96
CA SER A 37 -1.31 -23.97 8.57
C SER A 37 -0.60 -23.13 9.63
N PRO A 38 0.72 -23.32 9.82
CA PRO A 38 1.50 -22.46 10.70
C PRO A 38 1.41 -20.97 10.36
N ALA A 39 1.18 -20.63 9.09
CA ALA A 39 1.07 -19.25 8.63
C ALA A 39 -0.15 -18.52 9.22
N SER A 40 -1.24 -19.25 9.50
CA SER A 40 -2.45 -18.70 10.13
C SER A 40 -2.22 -18.07 11.50
N GLY A 41 -1.13 -18.43 12.19
CA GLY A 41 -0.95 -18.12 13.61
C GLY A 41 -2.03 -18.73 14.52
N PHE A 42 -2.95 -19.53 13.95
CA PHE A 42 -4.10 -20.08 14.63
C PHE A 42 -3.77 -21.50 15.08
N THR A 43 -3.73 -21.70 16.39
CA THR A 43 -3.53 -23.03 16.96
C THR A 43 -4.87 -23.70 17.26
N SER A 44 -4.87 -25.03 17.36
CA SER A 44 -6.05 -25.79 17.83
C SER A 44 -6.52 -25.33 19.23
N THR A 45 -5.59 -24.83 20.05
CA THR A 45 -5.88 -24.19 21.33
C THR A 45 -6.62 -22.86 21.20
N ASN A 46 -6.30 -22.02 20.20
CA ASN A 46 -7.03 -20.76 19.95
C ASN A 46 -8.49 -21.01 19.57
N TYR A 47 -8.76 -22.03 18.75
CA TYR A 47 -10.13 -22.41 18.40
C TYR A 47 -10.92 -22.95 19.60
N SER A 48 -10.26 -23.78 20.42
CA SER A 48 -10.88 -24.41 21.58
C SER A 48 -11.27 -23.37 22.65
N SER A 49 -10.52 -22.27 22.76
CA SER A 49 -10.80 -21.17 23.69
C SER A 49 -11.95 -20.24 23.29
N LEU A 50 -12.45 -20.32 22.04
CA LEU A 50 -13.60 -19.52 21.62
C LEU A 50 -14.88 -19.97 22.35
N THR A 51 -15.68 -19.00 22.77
CA THR A 51 -17.00 -19.19 23.36
C THR A 51 -17.98 -19.79 22.34
N PRO A 52 -19.07 -20.42 22.80
CA PRO A 52 -20.12 -20.91 21.90
C PRO A 52 -20.72 -19.81 21.00
N ALA A 53 -20.86 -18.57 21.51
CA ALA A 53 -21.38 -17.44 20.75
C ALA A 53 -20.39 -16.98 19.65
N GLU A 54 -19.09 -16.91 19.96
CA GLU A 54 -18.06 -16.61 18.95
C GLU A 54 -18.05 -17.69 17.86
N LYS A 55 -18.18 -18.97 18.24
CA LYS A 55 -18.27 -20.09 17.29
C LYS A 55 -19.52 -20.00 16.40
N GLU A 56 -20.64 -19.52 16.94
CA GLU A 56 -21.91 -19.33 16.22
C GLU A 56 -21.87 -18.14 15.24
N GLU A 57 -21.23 -17.03 15.63
CA GLU A 57 -21.00 -15.87 14.76
C GLU A 57 -20.06 -16.19 13.59
N LEU A 58 -19.10 -17.08 13.81
CA LEU A 58 -18.15 -17.56 12.82
C LEU A 58 -18.86 -18.51 11.80
N THR A 59 -19.84 -19.32 12.21
CA THR A 59 -20.56 -20.22 11.29
C THR A 59 -21.50 -19.50 10.31
N THR A 60 -21.09 -19.38 9.04
CA THR A 60 -22.00 -19.08 7.92
C THR A 60 -22.33 -20.32 7.08
N THR A 61 -23.36 -20.20 6.23
CA THR A 61 -24.13 -21.21 5.47
C THR A 61 -23.34 -22.21 4.60
N THR A 62 -22.01 -22.20 4.61
CA THR A 62 -21.14 -22.99 3.72
C THR A 62 -20.31 -24.09 4.40
N ASN A 63 -20.62 -24.46 5.66
CA ASN A 63 -19.89 -25.44 6.48
C ASN A 63 -18.40 -25.10 6.78
N VAL A 64 -17.90 -23.94 6.33
CA VAL A 64 -16.59 -23.38 6.70
C VAL A 64 -16.83 -22.28 7.73
N ILE A 65 -16.37 -22.52 8.96
CA ILE A 65 -16.66 -21.70 10.14
C ILE A 65 -15.84 -20.42 10.13
N SER A 66 -14.67 -20.39 9.49
CA SER A 66 -13.82 -19.20 9.44
C SER A 66 -12.76 -19.42 8.40
N SER A 67 -12.27 -18.36 7.78
CA SER A 67 -11.15 -18.46 6.86
C SER A 67 -10.21 -17.28 6.97
N ILE A 68 -8.93 -17.53 6.79
CA ILE A 68 -7.94 -16.49 6.55
C ILE A 68 -7.76 -16.36 5.04
N THR A 69 -7.78 -15.13 4.56
CA THR A 69 -7.48 -14.81 3.17
C THR A 69 -6.11 -14.16 3.10
N TRP A 70 -5.28 -14.68 2.21
CA TRP A 70 -3.92 -14.23 1.95
C TRP A 70 -3.86 -13.61 0.55
N LEU A 71 -3.11 -12.53 0.42
CA LEU A 71 -2.60 -12.07 -0.86
C LEU A 71 -1.22 -12.71 -1.06
N LEU A 72 -1.05 -13.44 -2.16
CA LEU A 72 0.19 -14.08 -2.54
C LEU A 72 0.77 -13.35 -3.74
N GLU A 73 2.07 -13.12 -3.71
CA GLU A 73 2.83 -12.69 -4.87
C GLU A 73 3.92 -13.71 -5.19
N ARG A 74 4.47 -13.61 -6.41
CA ARG A 74 5.59 -14.46 -6.82
C ARG A 74 6.79 -14.21 -5.89
N GLU A 75 7.34 -15.29 -5.34
CA GLU A 75 8.60 -15.21 -4.60
C GLU A 75 9.72 -14.69 -5.51
N ARG A 76 10.38 -13.63 -5.06
CA ARG A 76 11.55 -13.05 -5.72
C ARG A 76 12.78 -13.57 -4.97
N GLY A 77 13.51 -14.52 -5.55
CA GLY A 77 14.75 -15.06 -4.96
C GLY A 77 15.96 -14.15 -5.19
N ASP A 78 16.93 -14.19 -4.27
CA ASP A 78 18.23 -13.48 -4.30
C ASP A 78 18.15 -12.00 -4.77
N VAL A 79 17.28 -11.23 -4.12
CA VAL A 79 17.03 -9.81 -4.42
C VAL A 79 17.54 -8.92 -3.30
N GLN A 80 18.25 -7.86 -3.68
CA GLN A 80 18.54 -6.78 -2.74
C GLN A 80 17.28 -5.93 -2.58
N LEU A 81 16.91 -5.65 -1.34
CA LEU A 81 15.80 -4.76 -1.03
C LEU A 81 16.32 -3.33 -0.91
N ARG A 82 15.67 -2.42 -1.63
CA ARG A 82 15.95 -0.99 -1.55
C ARG A 82 14.68 -0.24 -1.18
N LYS A 83 14.74 0.45 -0.05
CA LYS A 83 13.69 1.35 0.42
C LYS A 83 13.95 2.77 -0.08
N TYR A 84 12.95 3.36 -0.72
CA TYR A 84 12.95 4.72 -1.26
C TYR A 84 12.13 5.69 -0.41
N SER A 85 11.11 5.24 0.30
CA SER A 85 10.46 6.06 1.32
C SER A 85 9.97 5.20 2.46
N GLY A 86 9.81 5.78 3.65
CA GLY A 86 9.04 5.19 4.74
C GLY A 86 7.59 5.63 4.71
N THR A 87 6.85 5.28 5.75
CA THR A 87 5.47 5.73 5.97
C THR A 87 5.41 7.25 6.11
N LEU A 88 6.30 7.88 6.90
CA LEU A 88 6.33 9.33 7.13
C LEU A 88 7.72 9.94 6.85
N ASP A 89 8.48 9.29 5.98
CA ASP A 89 9.87 9.64 5.66
C ASP A 89 10.06 9.62 4.14
N HIS A 90 10.22 10.80 3.53
CA HIS A 90 10.31 11.03 2.09
C HIS A 90 11.67 11.63 1.73
N PRO A 91 12.77 10.86 1.81
CA PRO A 91 14.12 11.36 1.61
C PRO A 91 14.38 11.75 0.15
N LYS A 92 15.24 12.77 -0.01
CA LYS A 92 15.75 13.18 -1.33
C LYS A 92 16.85 12.23 -1.80
N TYR A 93 16.77 11.81 -3.06
CA TYR A 93 17.81 11.02 -3.72
C TYR A 93 18.44 11.77 -4.88
N SER A 94 19.75 11.56 -5.06
CA SER A 94 20.53 12.09 -6.18
C SER A 94 20.86 11.05 -7.24
N ASP A 95 20.75 9.75 -6.94
CA ASP A 95 20.95 8.69 -7.92
C ASP A 95 19.76 8.58 -8.89
N LYS A 96 19.99 8.00 -10.06
CA LYS A 96 19.01 7.99 -11.16
C LYS A 96 17.69 7.31 -10.78
N GLN A 97 17.74 6.19 -10.05
CA GLN A 97 16.55 5.46 -9.66
C GLN A 97 15.79 6.22 -8.58
N GLY A 98 16.47 6.61 -7.49
CA GLY A 98 15.83 7.37 -6.41
C GLY A 98 15.27 8.72 -6.86
N ALA A 99 15.95 9.42 -7.77
CA ALA A 99 15.44 10.65 -8.37
C ALA A 99 14.21 10.40 -9.25
N THR A 100 14.10 9.21 -9.86
CA THR A 100 12.90 8.82 -10.63
C THR A 100 11.72 8.54 -9.69
N ILE A 101 11.96 7.82 -8.60
CA ILE A 101 10.93 7.56 -7.58
C ILE A 101 10.43 8.85 -6.93
N ASN A 102 11.35 9.76 -6.54
CA ASN A 102 10.99 11.07 -6.01
C ASN A 102 10.11 11.88 -6.97
N ALA A 103 10.49 11.92 -8.26
CA ALA A 103 9.70 12.63 -9.26
C ALA A 103 8.35 11.93 -9.54
N PHE A 104 8.29 10.61 -9.43
CA PHE A 104 7.06 9.84 -9.57
C PHE A 104 6.09 10.09 -8.41
N GLN A 105 6.56 10.09 -7.15
CA GLN A 105 5.75 10.48 -5.98
C GLN A 105 5.14 11.88 -6.15
N HIS A 106 5.96 12.84 -6.57
CA HIS A 106 5.52 14.20 -6.85
C HIS A 106 4.50 14.25 -7.99
N PHE A 107 4.76 13.54 -9.09
CA PHE A 107 3.80 13.44 -10.19
C PHE A 107 2.45 12.89 -9.72
N VAL A 108 2.43 11.80 -8.95
CA VAL A 108 1.19 11.21 -8.42
C VAL A 108 0.43 12.19 -7.53
N TYR A 109 1.14 12.94 -6.67
CA TYR A 109 0.53 13.99 -5.86
C TYR A 109 -0.14 15.08 -6.70
N LEU A 110 0.54 15.63 -7.72
CA LEU A 110 -0.08 16.63 -8.59
C LEU A 110 -1.21 16.05 -9.44
N TYR A 111 -1.01 14.86 -10.00
CA TYR A 111 -1.96 14.19 -10.90
C TYR A 111 -3.26 13.83 -10.18
N SER A 112 -3.17 13.41 -8.92
CA SER A 112 -4.33 13.18 -8.04
C SER A 112 -5.01 14.46 -7.56
N LYS A 113 -4.61 15.65 -8.06
CA LYS A 113 -5.09 16.95 -7.57
C LYS A 113 -4.83 17.14 -6.07
N LYS A 114 -3.65 16.70 -5.62
CA LYS A 114 -3.16 16.87 -4.24
C LYS A 114 -3.91 16.03 -3.19
N THR A 115 -4.63 14.98 -3.59
CA THR A 115 -5.41 14.14 -2.67
C THR A 115 -4.79 12.78 -2.37
N LEU A 116 -3.71 12.40 -3.06
CA LEU A 116 -3.02 11.13 -2.87
C LEU A 116 -1.51 11.31 -2.97
N VAL A 117 -0.75 10.71 -2.07
CA VAL A 117 0.70 10.53 -2.24
C VAL A 117 1.08 9.08 -1.97
N LEU A 118 2.06 8.57 -2.71
CA LEU A 118 2.66 7.26 -2.46
C LEU A 118 3.67 7.35 -1.31
N ALA A 119 3.62 6.40 -0.40
CA ALA A 119 4.49 6.24 0.74
C ALA A 119 5.04 4.81 0.80
N ASP A 120 5.97 4.58 1.73
CA ASP A 120 6.61 3.28 1.96
C ASP A 120 7.14 2.58 0.69
N ILE A 121 7.63 3.35 -0.27
CA ILE A 121 8.04 2.82 -1.58
C ILE A 121 9.31 2.01 -1.40
N GLN A 122 9.25 0.75 -1.81
CA GLN A 122 10.38 -0.16 -1.80
C GLN A 122 10.43 -0.97 -3.09
N ALA A 123 11.64 -1.39 -3.46
CA ALA A 123 11.88 -2.22 -4.62
C ALA A 123 12.72 -3.43 -4.29
N SER A 124 12.46 -4.50 -5.03
CA SER A 124 13.35 -5.65 -5.13
C SER A 124 14.20 -5.47 -6.38
N GLU A 125 15.52 -5.54 -6.21
CA GLU A 125 16.47 -5.33 -7.29
C GLU A 125 17.11 -6.64 -7.71
N SER A 126 16.80 -7.07 -8.94
CA SER A 126 17.40 -8.25 -9.55
C SER A 126 18.56 -7.85 -10.44
N HIS A 127 19.76 -8.31 -10.07
CA HIS A 127 20.98 -8.10 -10.84
C HIS A 127 21.22 -9.28 -11.77
N SER A 128 20.64 -9.24 -12.96
CA SER A 128 21.05 -10.16 -14.03
C SER A 128 22.20 -9.54 -14.83
N ARG A 129 23.07 -10.37 -15.43
CA ARG A 129 24.17 -9.89 -16.30
C ARG A 129 23.70 -9.10 -17.52
N LEU A 130 22.41 -9.19 -17.88
CA LEU A 130 21.84 -8.64 -19.10
C LEU A 130 20.92 -7.43 -18.85
N SER A 131 20.36 -7.29 -17.66
CA SER A 131 19.51 -6.16 -17.27
C SER A 131 19.43 -6.00 -15.75
N GLN A 132 19.51 -4.75 -15.27
CA GLN A 132 19.04 -4.37 -13.95
C GLN A 132 17.53 -4.12 -14.04
N LYS A 133 16.75 -4.90 -13.30
CA LYS A 133 15.31 -4.69 -13.14
C LYS A 133 15.03 -4.40 -11.67
N ALA A 134 14.22 -3.38 -11.42
CA ALA A 134 13.69 -3.05 -10.10
C ALA A 134 12.17 -3.20 -10.15
N VAL A 135 11.62 -4.02 -9.25
CA VAL A 135 10.17 -4.23 -9.13
C VAL A 135 9.72 -3.59 -7.83
N LEU A 136 8.83 -2.61 -7.92
CA LEU A 136 8.19 -1.99 -6.76
C LEU A 136 7.17 -2.96 -6.18
N PHE A 137 7.11 -3.05 -4.86
CA PHE A 137 6.16 -3.91 -4.15
C PHE A 137 5.77 -3.27 -2.82
N ASP A 138 4.64 -3.71 -2.25
CA ASP A 138 4.10 -3.22 -0.98
C ASP A 138 3.98 -1.69 -0.89
N LEU A 139 3.49 -1.06 -1.96
CA LEU A 139 3.28 0.38 -1.97
C LEU A 139 2.19 0.77 -0.95
N MET A 140 2.46 1.79 -0.17
CA MET A 140 1.48 2.44 0.67
C MET A 140 1.05 3.75 0.02
N SER A 141 -0.09 4.30 0.40
CA SER A 141 -0.46 5.66 0.08
C SER A 141 -1.06 6.39 1.26
N HIS A 142 -1.04 7.72 1.18
CA HIS A 142 -1.86 8.58 2.01
C HIS A 142 -2.93 9.22 1.15
N THR A 143 -4.18 9.18 1.60
CA THR A 143 -5.32 9.74 0.88
C THR A 143 -6.08 10.71 1.76
N ALA A 144 -6.60 11.80 1.18
CA ALA A 144 -7.33 12.82 1.94
C ALA A 144 -8.47 12.23 2.81
N ASN A 145 -9.10 11.14 2.37
CA ASN A 145 -10.18 10.44 3.08
C ASN A 145 -9.75 9.21 3.90
N ARG A 146 -8.45 8.89 3.94
CA ARG A 146 -7.90 7.73 4.67
C ARG A 146 -8.44 6.37 4.20
N GLU A 147 -8.72 6.23 2.92
CA GLU A 147 -9.36 5.03 2.35
C GLU A 147 -8.38 4.06 1.67
N SER A 148 -7.07 4.34 1.65
CA SER A 148 -6.11 3.46 0.97
C SER A 148 -5.62 2.26 1.78
N GLY A 149 -6.05 2.14 3.04
CA GLY A 149 -5.82 0.97 3.88
C GLY A 149 -4.92 1.22 5.08
N ALA A 150 -4.31 0.15 5.60
CA ALA A 150 -3.48 0.22 6.79
C ALA A 150 -2.22 1.07 6.54
N GLY A 151 -1.93 1.98 7.47
CA GLY A 151 -0.82 2.94 7.34
C GLY A 151 -1.18 4.21 6.57
N ASP A 152 -2.42 4.40 6.14
CA ASP A 152 -2.89 5.66 5.59
C ASP A 152 -3.04 6.73 6.70
N HIS A 153 -2.09 7.67 6.76
CA HIS A 153 -2.09 8.79 7.70
C HIS A 153 -2.88 10.02 7.20
N GLY A 154 -3.55 9.91 6.05
CA GLY A 154 -4.32 10.97 5.41
C GLY A 154 -3.56 12.28 5.27
N ASP A 155 -4.20 13.38 5.67
CA ASP A 155 -3.63 14.73 5.55
C ASP A 155 -2.30 14.90 6.29
N VAL A 156 -2.08 14.18 7.39
CA VAL A 156 -0.79 14.22 8.10
C VAL A 156 0.31 13.65 7.21
N GLY A 157 0.04 12.53 6.55
CA GLY A 157 0.96 11.90 5.62
C GLY A 157 1.20 12.76 4.37
N ILE A 158 0.14 13.32 3.79
CA ILE A 158 0.23 14.23 2.64
C ILE A 158 1.04 15.48 2.98
N LYS A 159 0.75 16.12 4.13
CA LYS A 159 1.50 17.30 4.60
C LYS A 159 2.97 16.96 4.82
N THR A 160 3.25 15.83 5.44
CA THR A 160 4.62 15.37 5.69
C THR A 160 5.40 15.23 4.38
N PHE A 161 4.79 14.64 3.35
CA PHE A 161 5.40 14.59 2.03
C PHE A 161 5.67 15.99 1.45
N VAL A 162 4.68 16.90 1.48
CA VAL A 162 4.82 18.25 0.94
C VAL A 162 5.93 19.03 1.66
N ASP A 163 6.04 18.88 2.98
CA ASP A 163 7.04 19.56 3.80
C ASP A 163 8.46 19.01 3.54
N GLN A 164 8.60 17.70 3.30
CA GLN A 164 9.90 17.04 3.11
C GLN A 164 10.36 17.03 1.64
N HIS A 165 9.45 17.16 0.68
CA HIS A 165 9.78 17.00 -0.74
C HIS A 165 10.58 18.18 -1.29
N GLU A 166 11.80 17.90 -1.72
CA GLU A 166 12.60 18.81 -2.52
C GLU A 166 12.60 18.36 -3.98
N CYS A 167 12.20 19.27 -4.89
CA CYS A 167 12.25 18.98 -6.32
C CYS A 167 13.67 18.59 -6.77
N VAL A 168 13.77 17.40 -7.38
CA VAL A 168 14.99 16.94 -8.05
C VAL A 168 14.98 17.34 -9.52
N GLN A 169 16.13 17.18 -10.20
CA GLN A 169 16.28 17.55 -11.61
C GLN A 169 15.23 16.89 -12.52
N LYS A 170 14.75 15.69 -12.16
CA LYS A 170 13.66 14.98 -12.86
C LYS A 170 12.28 15.64 -12.68
N CYS A 171 11.97 16.19 -11.50
CA CYS A 171 10.73 16.95 -11.30
C CYS A 171 10.70 18.17 -12.24
N VAL A 172 11.84 18.87 -12.33
CA VAL A 172 12.01 20.03 -13.22
C VAL A 172 11.91 19.62 -14.69
N ALA A 173 12.56 18.51 -15.09
CA ALA A 173 12.51 18.01 -16.46
C ALA A 173 11.09 17.57 -16.89
N LEU A 174 10.27 17.11 -15.95
CA LEU A 174 8.86 16.78 -16.15
C LEU A 174 7.94 18.00 -16.05
N ASN A 175 8.49 19.20 -15.81
CA ASN A 175 7.76 20.46 -15.63
C ASN A 175 6.67 20.36 -14.55
N LEU A 176 6.98 19.68 -13.43
CA LEU A 176 6.09 19.58 -12.28
C LEU A 176 6.08 20.91 -11.50
N GLU A 177 4.89 21.34 -11.08
CA GLU A 177 4.73 22.51 -10.21
C GLU A 177 5.52 22.32 -8.91
N ALA A 178 6.39 23.26 -8.56
CA ALA A 178 7.14 23.14 -7.30
C ALA A 178 6.19 23.14 -6.10
N LEU A 179 6.37 22.17 -5.20
CA LEU A 179 5.59 22.10 -3.97
C LEU A 179 5.98 23.24 -3.04
N LYS A 180 4.97 23.84 -2.43
CA LYS A 180 5.14 24.82 -1.35
C LYS A 180 4.66 24.16 -0.07
N PRO A 181 5.41 24.31 1.05
CA PRO A 181 4.91 23.89 2.36
C PRO A 181 3.51 24.44 2.57
N LEU A 182 2.61 23.60 3.07
CA LEU A 182 1.27 24.06 3.44
C LEU A 182 1.47 25.01 4.63
N GLU A 183 1.18 26.30 4.42
CA GLU A 183 1.09 27.25 5.51
C GLU A 183 0.03 26.71 6.48
N ASN A 184 0.34 26.69 7.78
CA ASN A 184 -0.63 26.27 8.79
C ASN A 184 -1.77 27.30 8.76
N GLU A 185 -2.86 27.00 8.06
CA GLU A 185 -4.12 27.67 8.31
C GLU A 185 -4.52 27.28 9.72
N GLU A 186 -4.30 28.20 10.67
CA GLU A 186 -4.85 28.10 12.00
C GLU A 186 -6.36 27.91 11.84
N HIS A 187 -6.84 26.69 12.08
CA HIS A 187 -8.25 26.44 12.31
C HIS A 187 -8.65 27.26 13.53
N ALA A 188 -9.08 28.50 13.30
CA ALA A 188 -9.89 29.24 14.24
C ALA A 188 -11.19 28.46 14.38
N GLU A 189 -11.25 27.58 15.36
CA GLU A 189 -12.51 27.06 15.87
C GLU A 189 -13.28 28.27 16.41
N GLU A 190 -14.31 28.69 15.68
CA GLU A 190 -15.34 29.59 16.19
C GLU A 190 -16.06 28.86 17.34
N GLU A 191 -15.68 29.17 18.57
CA GLU A 191 -16.54 28.94 19.73
C GLU A 191 -17.78 29.82 19.56
N GLU A 192 -18.86 29.25 19.02
CA GLU A 192 -20.19 29.86 19.09
C GLU A 192 -20.64 29.92 20.57
N GLU A 193 -20.70 31.14 21.08
CA GLU A 193 -21.39 31.60 22.28
C GLU A 193 -22.74 30.90 22.48
N SER A 194 -22.85 30.07 23.53
CA SER A 194 -24.13 29.79 24.17
C SER A 194 -24.47 30.93 25.14
N GLY A 195 -25.14 31.96 24.62
CA GLY A 195 -25.93 32.92 25.39
C GLY A 195 -27.32 32.38 25.74
#